data_AF-A0A6A6QNF6-F1
#
_entry.id   AF-A0A6A6QNF6-F1
#
_cell.length_a   1.000
_cell.length_b   1.000
_cell.length_c   1.000
_cell.angle_alpha   90.00
_cell.angle_beta   90.00
_cell.angle_gamma   90.00
#
_symmetry.space_group_name_H-M   'P 1'
#
loop_
_entity.id
_entity.type
_entity.pdbx_description
1 polymer ?
#
loop_
_entity_poly.entity_id
_entity_poly.type
_entity_poly.pdbx_seq_one_letter_code
_entity_poly.pdbx_strand_id
1 'polypeptide(L)'
;EADRAEVERRRNLSAAEREAEDREFLRKQEDEKGERGTMAHMQKYHHKGAFYQDDLKAHGVDRRDLMGAKFEDATNREILPEYMQMRDMTKLGRKSRTKYRDMKSEDTGRWGDFEKRGPGKDYGVDERFRPDGPEGRGPSVTGANSGPLGERK
;
A
#
# COMPACT_ATOMS: atom_id res chain seq x y z
N GLU A 1 23.51 12.87 -28.46
CA GLU A 1 24.14 12.00 -29.49
C GLU A 1 24.76 10.74 -28.89
N ALA A 2 25.45 10.83 -27.75
CA ALA A 2 26.04 9.66 -27.06
C ALA A 2 25.06 8.49 -26.84
N ASP A 3 23.83 8.79 -26.40
CA ASP A 3 22.82 7.74 -26.16
C ASP A 3 22.43 6.98 -27.43
N ARG A 4 22.43 7.65 -28.59
CA ARG A 4 22.10 7.03 -29.89
C ARG A 4 23.23 6.14 -30.37
N ALA A 5 24.48 6.58 -30.19
CA ALA A 5 25.67 5.80 -30.52
C ALA A 5 25.79 4.52 -29.66
N GLU A 6 25.44 4.59 -28.37
CA GLU A 6 25.43 3.42 -27.48
C GLU A 6 24.34 2.41 -27.86
N VAL A 7 23.16 2.88 -28.28
CA VAL A 7 22.10 2.00 -28.78
C VAL A 7 22.53 1.29 -30.06
N GLU A 8 23.19 1.98 -30.98
CA GLU A 8 23.73 1.38 -32.21
C GLU A 8 24.87 0.39 -31.91
N ARG A 9 25.74 0.69 -30.95
CA ARG A 9 26.76 -0.25 -30.44
C ARG A 9 26.12 -1.54 -29.92
N ARG A 10 25.12 -1.43 -29.04
CA ARG A 10 24.41 -2.59 -28.48
C ARG A 10 23.67 -3.39 -29.54
N ARG A 11 23.18 -2.76 -30.61
CA ARG A 11 22.54 -3.45 -31.75
C ARG A 11 23.54 -4.26 -32.59
N ASN A 12 24.77 -3.76 -32.73
CA ASN A 12 25.83 -4.41 -33.50
C ASN A 12 26.55 -5.54 -32.72
N LEU A 13 26.36 -5.63 -31.41
CA LEU A 13 26.89 -6.73 -30.58
C LEU A 13 26.20 -8.07 -30.84
N SER A 14 26.93 -9.18 -30.65
CA SER A 14 26.34 -10.51 -30.68
C SER A 14 25.40 -10.74 -29.48
N ALA A 15 24.47 -11.69 -29.60
CA ALA A 15 23.52 -11.99 -28.52
C ALA A 15 24.22 -12.47 -27.24
N ALA A 16 25.29 -13.26 -27.37
CA ALA A 16 26.05 -13.79 -26.24
C ALA A 16 26.85 -12.69 -25.51
N GLU A 17 27.44 -11.75 -26.24
CA GLU A 17 28.15 -10.60 -25.64
C GLU A 17 27.17 -9.64 -24.97
N ARG A 18 25.99 -9.40 -25.57
CA ARG A 18 24.94 -8.56 -24.98
C ARG A 18 24.43 -9.13 -23.66
N GLU A 19 24.21 -10.44 -23.61
CA GLU A 19 23.77 -11.12 -22.38
C GLU A 19 24.86 -11.12 -21.29
N ALA A 20 26.14 -11.18 -21.66
CA ALA A 20 27.23 -11.01 -20.71
C ALA A 20 27.26 -9.59 -20.12
N GLU A 21 27.20 -8.56 -20.96
CA GLU A 21 27.14 -7.14 -20.51
C GLU A 21 25.91 -6.87 -19.63
N ASP A 22 24.74 -7.38 -20.02
CA ASP A 22 23.51 -7.19 -19.26
C ASP A 22 23.55 -7.93 -17.91
N ARG A 23 24.13 -9.13 -17.84
CA ARG A 23 24.35 -9.85 -16.57
C ARG A 23 25.30 -9.09 -15.64
N GLU A 24 26.38 -8.54 -16.16
CA GLU A 24 27.30 -7.70 -15.38
C GLU A 24 26.61 -6.43 -14.86
N PHE A 25 25.78 -5.79 -15.69
CA PHE A 25 25.03 -4.61 -15.30
C PHE A 25 23.97 -4.92 -14.23
N LEU A 26 23.25 -6.05 -14.38
CA LEU A 26 22.29 -6.50 -13.39
C LEU A 26 22.96 -6.80 -12.05
N ARG A 27 24.12 -7.48 -12.06
CA ARG A 27 24.89 -7.76 -10.84
C ARG A 27 25.31 -6.47 -10.13
N LYS A 28 25.81 -5.47 -10.87
CA LYS A 28 26.15 -4.15 -10.31
C LYS A 28 24.93 -3.47 -9.68
N GLN A 29 23.76 -3.54 -10.32
CA GLN A 29 22.53 -3.00 -9.75
C GLN A 29 22.09 -3.72 -8.47
N GLU A 30 22.27 -5.04 -8.40
CA GLU A 30 21.99 -5.81 -7.18
C GLU A 30 22.91 -5.40 -6.04
N ASP A 31 24.21 -5.28 -6.32
CA ASP A 31 25.22 -4.80 -5.36
C ASP A 31 24.91 -3.37 -4.87
N GLU A 32 24.46 -2.48 -5.78
CA GLU A 32 24.08 -1.10 -5.45
C GLU A 32 22.77 -0.99 -4.66
N LYS A 33 21.77 -1.81 -5.00
CA LYS A 33 20.47 -1.83 -4.30
C LYS A 33 20.60 -2.37 -2.88
N GLY A 34 21.66 -3.13 -2.61
CA GLY A 34 21.95 -3.71 -1.30
C GLY A 34 20.85 -4.67 -0.83
N GLU A 35 20.97 -5.10 0.42
CA GLU A 35 19.97 -5.97 1.05
C GLU A 35 18.67 -5.19 1.28
N ARG A 36 17.58 -5.65 0.66
CA ARG A 36 16.25 -5.15 0.99
C ARG A 36 15.91 -5.63 2.40
N GLY A 37 15.84 -4.70 3.36
CA GLY A 37 15.50 -5.02 4.75
C GLY A 37 14.23 -5.85 4.85
N THR A 38 14.23 -6.83 5.75
CA THR A 38 13.08 -7.72 5.98
C THR A 38 11.99 -6.96 6.72
N MET A 39 10.84 -6.79 6.07
CA MET A 39 9.67 -6.12 6.64
C MET A 39 8.93 -7.03 7.62
N ALA A 40 8.53 -6.49 8.77
CA ALA A 40 7.65 -7.19 9.70
C ALA A 40 6.21 -7.29 9.18
N HIS A 41 5.44 -8.27 9.66
CA HIS A 41 4.05 -8.47 9.26
C HIS A 41 3.19 -7.20 9.48
N MET A 42 2.49 -6.78 8.42
CA MET A 42 1.67 -5.56 8.36
C MET A 42 2.40 -4.24 8.65
N GLN A 43 3.72 -4.19 8.49
CA GLN A 43 4.47 -2.94 8.57
C GLN A 43 4.16 -2.03 7.37
N LYS A 44 4.10 -0.71 7.63
CA LYS A 44 3.83 0.30 6.59
C LYS A 44 5.06 0.45 5.71
N TYR A 45 4.84 0.58 4.40
CA TYR A 45 5.92 0.84 3.46
C TYR A 45 6.30 2.32 3.48
N HIS A 46 7.55 2.62 3.85
CA HIS A 46 8.09 3.97 3.79
C HIS A 46 8.92 4.10 2.51
N HIS A 47 8.40 4.85 1.54
CA HIS A 47 9.13 5.14 0.33
C HIS A 47 10.30 6.09 0.63
N LYS A 48 11.48 5.84 0.05
CA LYS A 48 12.72 6.63 0.24
C LYS A 48 12.62 8.11 -0.21
N GLY A 49 11.51 8.49 -0.86
CA GLY A 49 11.34 9.79 -1.51
C GLY A 49 11.87 9.77 -2.95
N ALA A 50 11.45 10.74 -3.77
CA ALA A 50 11.93 10.88 -5.16
C ALA A 50 12.86 12.08 -5.36
N PHE A 51 12.97 12.94 -4.35
CA PHE A 51 13.71 14.20 -4.40
C PHE A 51 15.07 14.06 -3.71
N TYR A 52 16.03 14.90 -4.11
CA TYR A 52 17.37 15.01 -3.50
C TYR A 52 18.15 13.69 -3.47
N GLN A 53 17.92 12.78 -4.43
CA GLN A 53 18.58 11.47 -4.46
C GLN A 53 20.11 11.59 -4.56
N ASP A 54 20.60 12.59 -5.29
CA ASP A 54 22.04 12.82 -5.43
C ASP A 54 22.67 13.28 -4.11
N ASP A 55 22.01 14.18 -3.38
CA ASP A 55 22.44 14.63 -2.06
C ASP A 55 22.32 13.49 -1.03
N LEU A 56 21.25 12.70 -1.07
CA LEU A 56 21.03 11.53 -0.21
C LEU A 56 22.13 10.49 -0.39
N LYS A 57 22.60 10.29 -1.64
CA LYS A 57 23.74 9.43 -1.96
C LYS A 57 25.05 10.02 -1.43
N ALA A 58 25.29 11.31 -1.64
CA ALA A 58 26.49 12.00 -1.14
C ALA A 58 26.60 11.92 0.39
N HIS A 59 25.47 12.02 1.10
CA HIS A 59 25.41 11.90 2.56
C HIS A 59 25.28 10.46 3.06
N GLY A 60 25.26 9.45 2.18
CA GLY A 60 25.15 8.02 2.56
C GLY A 60 23.82 7.63 3.20
N VAL A 61 22.82 8.51 3.17
CA VAL A 61 21.51 8.32 3.80
C VAL A 61 20.68 7.28 3.07
N ASP A 62 20.84 7.19 1.75
CA ASP A 62 20.07 6.26 0.90
C ASP A 62 20.29 4.78 1.30
N ARG A 63 21.46 4.44 1.84
CA ARG A 63 21.79 3.06 2.24
C ARG A 63 21.19 2.64 3.58
N ARG A 64 20.48 3.52 4.28
CA ARG A 64 19.87 3.19 5.57
C ARG A 64 18.71 2.22 5.39
N ASP A 65 18.63 1.22 6.27
CA ASP A 65 17.46 0.35 6.35
C ASP A 65 16.30 1.10 7.01
N LEU A 66 15.50 1.77 6.18
CA LEU A 66 14.28 2.47 6.60
C LEU A 66 13.17 1.50 7.01
N MET A 67 13.29 0.24 6.60
CA MET A 67 12.22 -0.75 6.62
C MET A 67 12.37 -1.72 7.80
N GLY A 68 13.58 -1.95 8.29
CA GLY A 68 13.83 -2.75 9.49
C GLY A 68 13.68 -2.00 10.81
N ALA A 69 13.48 -0.67 10.80
CA ALA A 69 13.39 0.13 12.02
C ALA A 69 12.13 -0.24 12.83
N LYS A 70 12.34 -0.82 14.02
CA LYS A 70 11.28 -1.08 15.01
C LYS A 70 11.13 0.11 15.93
N PHE A 71 9.91 0.62 16.07
CA PHE A 71 9.57 1.59 17.12
C PHE A 71 9.32 0.84 18.43
N GLU A 72 9.57 1.47 19.58
CA GLU A 72 9.44 0.83 20.91
C GLU A 72 8.04 0.22 21.15
N ASP A 73 6.98 0.78 20.56
CA ASP A 73 5.60 0.28 20.65
C ASP A 73 5.22 -0.78 19.57
N ALA A 74 6.19 -1.33 18.84
CA ALA A 74 5.92 -2.32 17.79
C ALA A 74 5.59 -3.71 18.39
N THR A 75 4.30 -3.97 18.60
CA THR A 75 3.79 -5.28 19.01
C THR A 75 3.75 -6.29 17.85
N ASN A 76 3.97 -7.57 18.14
CA ASN A 76 3.82 -8.66 17.18
C ASN A 76 2.34 -8.84 16.80
N ARG A 77 1.96 -8.32 15.64
CA ARG A 77 0.55 -8.27 15.20
C ARG A 77 -0.04 -9.63 14.85
N GLU A 78 0.79 -10.64 14.58
CA GLU A 78 0.34 -12.00 14.25
C GLU A 78 -0.41 -12.68 15.41
N ILE A 79 -0.07 -12.33 16.65
CA ILE A 79 -0.65 -12.94 17.86
C ILE A 79 -2.00 -12.28 18.21
N LEU A 80 -2.29 -11.11 17.63
CA LEU A 80 -3.52 -10.38 17.95
C LEU A 80 -4.75 -11.09 17.37
N PRO A 81 -5.95 -10.92 17.96
CA PRO A 81 -7.19 -11.39 17.37
C PRO A 81 -7.41 -10.84 15.95
N GLU A 82 -8.14 -11.58 15.10
CA GLU A 82 -8.34 -11.23 13.70
C GLU A 82 -8.88 -9.81 13.49
N TYR A 83 -9.77 -9.33 14.36
CA TYR A 83 -10.28 -7.97 14.26
C TYR A 83 -9.20 -6.87 14.46
N MET A 84 -8.16 -7.17 15.22
CA MET A 84 -7.11 -6.21 15.61
C MET A 84 -5.86 -6.27 14.75
N GLN A 85 -5.59 -7.36 14.02
CA GLN A 85 -4.40 -7.40 13.15
C GLN A 85 -4.63 -6.52 11.91
N MET A 86 -4.31 -5.23 12.06
CA MET A 86 -4.44 -4.22 11.03
C MET A 86 -3.11 -3.49 10.88
N ARG A 87 -2.88 -2.89 9.70
CA ARG A 87 -1.70 -2.04 9.46
C ARG A 87 -1.69 -0.78 10.31
N ASP A 88 -2.87 -0.22 10.59
CA ASP A 88 -3.03 1.01 11.36
C ASP A 88 -3.98 0.79 12.55
N MET A 89 -3.41 0.69 13.75
CA MET A 89 -4.17 0.47 14.99
C MET A 89 -5.10 1.64 15.32
N THR A 90 -4.81 2.86 14.87
CA THR A 90 -5.68 4.04 15.10
C THR A 90 -7.02 3.95 14.37
N LYS A 91 -7.13 3.04 13.40
CA LYS A 91 -8.35 2.76 12.62
C LYS A 91 -9.22 1.67 13.24
N LEU A 92 -8.86 1.14 14.41
CA LEU A 92 -9.72 0.23 15.15
C LEU A 92 -11.07 0.91 15.41
N GLY A 93 -12.17 0.24 15.04
CA GLY A 93 -13.52 0.77 15.20
C GLY A 93 -13.92 1.94 14.27
N ARG A 94 -13.02 2.41 13.38
CA ARG A 94 -13.35 3.49 12.43
C ARG A 94 -13.91 2.94 11.12
N LYS A 95 -14.97 3.58 10.59
CA LYS A 95 -15.57 3.25 9.29
C LYS A 95 -14.58 3.40 8.12
N SER A 96 -13.58 4.28 8.24
CA SER A 96 -12.53 4.48 7.21
C SER A 96 -11.44 3.40 7.20
N ARG A 97 -11.63 2.30 7.94
CA ARG A 97 -10.71 1.18 7.94
C ARG A 97 -10.83 0.37 6.65
N THR A 98 -9.68 0.02 6.05
CA THR A 98 -9.62 -0.94 4.93
C THR A 98 -10.08 -2.32 5.40
N LYS A 99 -10.96 -2.96 4.63
CA LYS A 99 -11.47 -4.30 4.94
C LYS A 99 -10.42 -5.40 4.76
N TYR A 100 -9.48 -5.18 3.83
CA TYR A 100 -8.46 -6.13 3.42
C TYR A 100 -7.15 -5.97 4.21
N ARG A 101 -6.48 -7.09 4.48
CA ARG A 101 -5.24 -7.17 5.27
C ARG A 101 -3.98 -7.19 4.41
N ASP A 102 -3.90 -8.15 3.49
CA ASP A 102 -2.79 -8.33 2.56
C ASP A 102 -3.25 -8.97 1.25
N MET A 103 -2.40 -8.96 0.23
CA MET A 103 -2.74 -9.51 -1.10
C MET A 103 -2.58 -11.04 -1.18
N LYS A 104 -1.98 -11.68 -0.17
CA LYS A 104 -1.71 -13.12 -0.15
C LYS A 104 -2.90 -13.89 0.43
N SER A 105 -3.55 -13.34 1.46
CA SER A 105 -4.71 -13.91 2.13
C SER A 105 -6.02 -13.41 1.55
N GLU A 106 -6.06 -12.17 1.04
CA GLU A 106 -7.29 -11.58 0.51
C GLU A 106 -7.35 -11.74 -1.01
N ASP A 107 -8.36 -12.47 -1.48
CA ASP A 107 -8.67 -12.54 -2.90
C ASP A 107 -9.34 -11.23 -3.36
N THR A 108 -8.54 -10.30 -3.87
CA THR A 108 -9.01 -9.06 -4.51
C THR A 108 -9.25 -9.22 -6.01
N GLY A 109 -9.18 -10.45 -6.54
CA GLY A 109 -9.27 -10.76 -7.98
C GLY A 109 -10.67 -10.62 -8.58
N ARG A 110 -11.73 -10.46 -7.77
CA ARG A 110 -13.10 -10.18 -8.24
C ARG A 110 -13.32 -8.75 -8.74
N TRP A 111 -12.34 -8.19 -9.43
CA TRP A 111 -12.50 -6.91 -10.11
C TRP A 111 -13.40 -7.12 -11.33
N GLY A 112 -14.60 -6.54 -11.32
CA GLY A 112 -15.57 -6.65 -12.43
C GLY A 112 -16.85 -7.43 -12.12
N ASP A 113 -17.02 -7.97 -10.90
CA ASP A 113 -18.29 -8.54 -10.43
C ASP A 113 -19.27 -7.39 -10.07
N PHE A 114 -19.81 -6.74 -11.10
CA PHE A 114 -20.72 -5.59 -10.98
C PHE A 114 -22.17 -5.99 -10.69
N GLU A 115 -22.51 -7.29 -10.71
CA GLU A 115 -23.89 -7.77 -10.53
C GLU A 115 -24.52 -7.32 -9.20
N LYS A 116 -23.66 -7.05 -8.21
CA LYS A 116 -24.09 -6.59 -6.88
C LYS A 116 -24.03 -5.08 -6.68
N ARG A 117 -23.35 -4.31 -7.54
CA ARG A 117 -23.06 -2.87 -7.31
C ARG A 117 -23.89 -1.90 -8.15
N GLY A 118 -25.18 -2.16 -8.29
CA GLY A 118 -26.11 -1.20 -8.88
C GLY A 118 -26.48 -0.07 -7.91
N PRO A 119 -26.77 1.16 -8.40
CA PRO A 119 -27.33 2.21 -7.55
C PRO A 119 -28.65 1.75 -6.92
N GLY A 120 -28.80 1.94 -5.62
CA GLY A 120 -30.03 1.60 -4.87
C GLY A 120 -30.13 0.17 -4.31
N LYS A 121 -29.10 -0.69 -4.47
CA LYS A 121 -29.11 -2.01 -3.81
C LYS A 121 -28.54 -1.91 -2.39
N ASP A 122 -29.41 -2.14 -1.41
CA ASP A 122 -29.00 -2.40 -0.04
C ASP A 122 -28.28 -3.75 0.01
N TYR A 123 -26.96 -3.73 0.20
CA TYR A 123 -26.08 -4.91 0.21
C TYR A 123 -26.28 -5.85 1.42
N GLY A 124 -27.51 -5.97 1.94
CA GLY A 124 -27.81 -6.65 3.19
C GLY A 124 -27.11 -6.01 4.41
N VAL A 125 -26.67 -4.76 4.27
CA VAL A 125 -25.99 -4.01 5.32
C VAL A 125 -27.00 -3.42 6.30
N ASP A 126 -26.70 -3.57 7.59
CA ASP A 126 -27.42 -2.93 8.71
C ASP A 126 -27.59 -1.42 8.44
N GLU A 127 -28.72 -0.87 8.86
CA GLU A 127 -29.09 0.54 8.73
C GLU A 127 -27.98 1.51 9.14
N ARG A 128 -27.14 1.12 10.11
CA ARG A 128 -25.97 1.91 10.55
C ARG A 128 -24.88 2.11 9.48
N PHE A 129 -24.88 1.29 8.44
CA PHE A 129 -23.87 1.29 7.38
C PHE A 129 -24.42 1.71 6.01
N ARG A 130 -25.70 2.08 5.95
CA ARG A 130 -26.33 2.62 4.73
C ARG A 130 -25.73 4.00 4.39
N PRO A 131 -25.75 4.39 3.10
CA PRO A 131 -25.38 5.73 2.68
C PRO A 131 -26.50 6.72 3.00
N ASP A 132 -26.14 7.92 3.45
CA ASP A 132 -27.07 9.04 3.59
C ASP A 132 -27.45 9.53 2.19
N GLY A 133 -28.75 9.57 1.87
CA GLY A 133 -29.23 9.96 0.56
C GLY A 133 -30.65 10.52 0.58
N PRO A 134 -30.99 11.47 -0.30
CA PRO A 134 -32.30 12.11 -0.34
C PRO A 134 -33.43 11.20 -0.86
N GLU A 135 -33.11 10.04 -1.46
CA GLU A 135 -34.07 9.15 -2.14
C GLU A 135 -34.32 7.81 -1.41
N GLY A 136 -34.02 7.72 -0.12
CA GLY A 136 -34.25 6.51 0.68
C GLY A 136 -35.53 6.58 1.53
N ARG A 137 -36.34 5.52 1.53
CA ARG A 137 -37.48 5.30 2.44
C ARG A 137 -36.97 5.05 3.87
N GLY A 138 -36.46 6.08 4.54
CA GLY A 138 -35.88 6.02 5.89
C GLY A 138 -35.40 7.39 6.41
N PRO A 139 -34.96 7.49 7.68
CA PRO A 139 -34.48 8.76 8.27
C PRO A 139 -33.28 9.32 7.50
N SER A 140 -33.24 10.65 7.33
CA SER A 140 -32.26 11.37 6.51
C SER A 140 -30.80 11.31 7.02
N VAL A 141 -30.59 10.82 8.24
CA VAL A 141 -29.28 10.68 8.88
C VAL A 141 -29.17 9.27 9.44
N THR A 142 -28.24 8.47 8.90
CA THR A 142 -27.98 7.10 9.34
C THR A 142 -26.65 6.98 10.10
N GLY A 143 -26.53 5.97 10.95
CA GLY A 143 -25.30 5.67 11.69
C GLY A 143 -25.30 6.08 13.17
N ALA A 144 -24.15 5.93 13.83
CA ALA A 144 -23.98 6.09 15.28
C ALA A 144 -24.25 7.52 15.82
N ASN A 145 -24.44 8.48 14.93
CA ASN A 145 -24.71 9.89 15.24
C ASN A 145 -26.16 10.31 14.92
N SER A 146 -27.07 9.37 14.66
CA SER A 146 -28.49 9.65 14.39
C SER A 146 -29.30 9.99 15.66
N GLY A 147 -28.67 9.96 16.84
CA GLY A 147 -29.31 10.37 18.09
C GLY A 147 -29.54 11.89 18.13
N PRO A 148 -30.59 12.37 18.81
CA PRO A 148 -30.84 13.80 18.93
C PRO A 148 -29.66 14.51 19.60
N LEU A 149 -29.19 15.61 19.01
CA LEU A 149 -28.23 16.50 19.65
C LEU A 149 -28.93 17.17 20.83
N GLY A 150 -28.47 16.87 22.06
CA GLY A 150 -28.98 17.51 23.27
C GLY A 150 -28.75 19.03 23.25
N GLU A 151 -29.58 19.76 23.98
CA GLU A 151 -29.46 21.23 24.08
C GLU A 151 -28.08 21.64 24.60
N ARG A 152 -27.45 22.57 23.88
CA ARG A 152 -26.17 23.14 24.29
C ARG A 152 -26.39 23.97 25.55
N LYS A 153 -25.75 23.55 26.65
CA LYS A 153 -25.62 24.34 27.89
C LYS A 153 -24.57 25.42 27.74
#